data_AF-A0A8S3HCQ1-F1
#
_entry.id   AF-A0A8S3HCQ1-F1
#
_cell.length_a   1.000
_cell.length_b   1.000
_cell.length_c   1.000
_cell.angle_alpha   90.00
_cell.angle_beta   90.00
_cell.angle_gamma   90.00
#
_symmetry.space_group_name_H-M   'P 1'
#
loop_
_entity.id
_entity.type
_entity.pdbx_description
1 polymer ?
#
loop_
_entity_poly.entity_id
_entity_poly.type
_entity_poly.pdbx_seq_one_letter_code
_entity_poly.pdbx_strand_id
1 'polypeptide(L)'
;IDLREVAISNFKNGKKAPEIAKLLADKVHRWIDRFKSSGSVGVKKKFGRPKIGRTKRLINLVRKRLESSIDRKSIRTMAKDFNSTHETIRRVLTKDLGKKCYRKINVQKLKEDQKPIRKTCCIWIRKNINNEKLRRIMFSDEKIFTRNGYFNPKNDVIWADSRYDANEAGGYHETKKFPVSLMVALGATWNGLTEPYFFVEE
;
A
#
# COMPACT_ATOMS: atom_id res chain seq x y z
N ILE A 1 12.86 2.89 39.13
CA ILE A 1 12.08 3.68 40.10
C ILE A 1 12.96 3.80 41.32
N ASP A 2 13.44 5.00 41.61
CA ASP A 2 14.19 5.25 42.84
C ASP A 2 13.20 5.45 43.99
N LEU A 3 13.30 4.63 45.04
CA LEU A 3 12.43 4.72 46.22
C LEU A 3 12.69 6.01 47.01
N ARG A 4 13.91 6.57 46.92
CA ARG A 4 14.30 7.82 47.61
C ARG A 4 13.53 9.01 47.06
N GLU A 5 13.43 9.12 45.75
CA GLU A 5 12.66 10.17 45.07
C GLU A 5 11.16 10.08 45.40
N VAL A 6 10.62 8.86 45.46
CA VAL A 6 9.21 8.62 45.82
C VAL A 6 8.93 9.03 47.26
N ALA A 7 9.86 8.77 48.19
CA ALA A 7 9.75 9.17 49.58
C ALA A 7 9.76 10.70 49.73
N ILE A 8 10.74 11.37 49.12
CA ILE A 8 10.88 12.84 49.15
C ILE A 8 9.65 13.51 48.53
N SER A 9 9.13 12.97 47.42
CA SER A 9 7.92 13.49 46.76
C SER A 9 6.68 13.39 47.66
N ASN A 10 6.48 12.27 48.35
CA ASN A 10 5.33 12.11 49.26
C ASN A 10 5.46 12.99 50.52
N PHE A 11 6.69 13.23 50.99
CA PHE A 11 6.96 14.15 52.09
C PHE A 11 6.66 15.61 51.71
N LYS A 12 7.10 16.04 50.51
CA LYS A 12 6.76 17.37 49.96
C LYS A 12 5.24 17.57 49.78
N ASN A 13 4.49 16.50 49.56
CA ASN A 13 3.02 16.50 49.50
C ASN A 13 2.33 16.43 50.88
N GLY A 14 3.07 16.58 51.98
CA GLY A 14 2.52 16.73 53.33
C GLY A 14 2.19 15.42 54.06
N LYS A 15 2.58 14.26 53.55
CA LYS A 15 2.36 12.98 54.25
C LYS A 15 3.34 12.80 55.40
N LYS A 16 2.88 12.21 56.50
CA LYS A 16 3.73 11.92 57.66
C LYS A 16 4.64 10.72 57.37
N ALA A 17 5.83 10.71 57.95
CA ALA A 17 6.81 9.62 57.78
C ALA A 17 6.24 8.19 57.96
N PRO A 18 5.35 7.90 58.93
CA PRO A 18 4.76 6.58 59.09
C PRO A 18 3.89 6.15 57.90
N GLU A 19 3.15 7.09 57.31
CA GLU A 19 2.31 6.83 56.14
C GLU A 19 3.15 6.56 54.89
N ILE A 20 4.27 7.26 54.75
CA ILE A 20 5.23 7.07 53.65
C ILE A 20 5.86 5.68 53.77
N ALA A 21 6.29 5.28 54.97
CA ALA A 21 6.87 3.96 55.22
C ALA A 21 5.88 2.84 54.86
N LYS A 22 4.61 2.97 55.27
CA LYS A 22 3.55 2.01 54.95
C LYS A 22 3.30 1.91 53.43
N LEU A 23 3.21 3.04 52.74
CA LEU A 23 3.03 3.08 51.27
C LEU A 23 4.19 2.43 50.49
N LEU A 24 5.42 2.61 50.97
CA LEU A 24 6.59 1.98 50.35
C LEU A 24 6.60 0.47 50.61
N ALA A 25 6.29 0.03 51.84
CA ALA A 25 6.16 -1.38 52.17
C ALA A 25 5.11 -2.08 51.28
N ASP A 26 3.93 -1.49 51.10
CA ASP A 26 2.87 -2.03 50.23
C ASP A 26 3.31 -2.16 48.76
N LYS A 27 4.15 -1.24 48.28
CA LYS A 27 4.73 -1.32 46.92
C LYS A 27 5.76 -2.44 46.84
N VAL A 28 6.62 -2.60 47.84
CA VAL A 28 7.62 -3.65 47.91
C VAL A 28 6.95 -5.02 47.96
N HIS A 29 5.92 -5.21 48.79
CA HIS A 29 5.12 -6.44 48.82
C HIS A 29 4.52 -6.76 47.44
N ARG A 30 3.88 -5.78 46.79
CA ARG A 30 3.36 -5.94 45.42
C ARG A 30 4.42 -6.30 44.39
N TRP A 31 5.64 -5.79 44.54
CA TRP A 31 6.75 -6.13 43.63
C TRP A 31 7.26 -7.55 43.87
N ILE A 32 7.38 -7.97 45.13
CA ILE A 32 7.77 -9.33 45.51
C ILE A 32 6.74 -10.35 45.00
N ASP A 33 5.45 -10.11 45.21
CA ASP A 33 4.39 -11.01 44.74
C ASP A 33 4.35 -11.11 43.22
N ARG A 34 4.59 -9.99 42.53
CA ARG A 34 4.68 -9.96 41.06
C ARG A 34 5.92 -10.69 40.55
N PHE A 35 7.04 -10.56 41.25
CA PHE A 35 8.27 -11.25 40.90
C PHE A 35 8.12 -12.76 41.10
N LYS A 36 7.58 -13.20 42.24
CA LYS A 36 7.28 -14.62 42.51
C LYS A 36 6.38 -15.26 41.45
N SER A 37 5.43 -14.51 40.90
CA SER A 37 4.46 -15.02 39.92
C SER A 37 4.87 -14.90 38.45
N SER A 38 5.82 -14.02 38.09
CA SER A 38 6.15 -13.74 36.69
C SER A 38 7.63 -13.58 36.36
N GLY A 39 8.52 -13.69 37.36
CA GLY A 39 9.96 -13.48 37.22
C GLY A 39 10.35 -12.03 36.92
N SER A 40 9.40 -11.09 36.95
CA SER A 40 9.63 -9.68 36.65
C SER A 40 8.84 -8.76 37.58
N VAL A 41 9.44 -7.63 37.93
CA VAL A 41 8.79 -6.55 38.71
C VAL A 41 7.93 -5.65 37.80
N GLY A 42 8.12 -5.75 36.48
CA GLY A 42 7.39 -4.97 35.48
C GLY A 42 5.89 -5.21 35.51
N VAL A 43 5.08 -4.17 35.34
CA VAL A 43 3.63 -4.30 35.25
C VAL A 43 3.29 -5.06 33.96
N LYS A 44 2.56 -6.19 34.07
CA LYS A 44 2.05 -6.90 32.88
C LYS A 44 1.22 -5.95 32.03
N LYS A 45 1.42 -6.00 30.71
CA LYS A 45 0.63 -5.21 29.76
C LYS A 45 -0.86 -5.53 29.98
N LYS A 46 -1.65 -4.51 30.31
CA LYS A 46 -3.10 -4.67 30.47
C LYS A 46 -3.67 -5.19 29.14
N PHE A 47 -4.51 -6.23 29.22
CA PHE A 47 -5.30 -6.65 28.06
C PHE A 47 -6.23 -5.50 27.69
N GLY A 48 -6.08 -4.98 26.47
CA GLY A 48 -6.96 -3.93 25.96
C GLY A 48 -8.39 -4.43 25.78
N ARG A 49 -9.29 -3.52 25.36
CA ARG A 49 -10.70 -3.85 25.09
C ARG A 49 -10.81 -5.08 24.17
N PRO A 50 -11.66 -6.08 24.52
CA PRO A 50 -11.89 -7.24 23.67
C PRO A 50 -12.31 -6.84 22.25
N LYS A 51 -11.81 -7.57 21.24
CA LYS A 51 -12.13 -7.33 19.83
C LYS A 51 -13.52 -7.91 19.51
N ILE A 52 -14.59 -7.13 19.68
CA ILE A 52 -15.97 -7.60 19.50
C ILE A 52 -16.28 -7.94 18.02
N GLY A 53 -15.91 -7.05 17.07
CA GLY A 53 -16.22 -7.26 15.65
C GLY A 53 -15.25 -8.18 14.88
N ARG A 54 -14.05 -8.46 15.41
CA ARG A 54 -13.01 -9.24 14.70
C ARG A 54 -12.86 -10.62 15.32
N THR A 55 -13.92 -11.41 15.20
CA THR A 55 -13.93 -12.79 15.71
C THR A 55 -13.02 -13.69 14.87
N LYS A 56 -12.47 -14.75 15.48
CA LYS A 56 -11.68 -15.76 14.77
C LYS A 56 -12.48 -16.37 13.60
N ARG A 57 -13.80 -16.55 13.79
CA ARG A 57 -14.73 -17.01 12.75
C ARG A 57 -14.72 -16.07 11.54
N LEU A 58 -14.90 -14.76 11.75
CA LEU A 58 -14.89 -13.79 10.65
C LEU A 58 -13.54 -13.77 9.92
N ILE A 59 -12.42 -13.81 10.66
CA ILE A 59 -11.08 -13.86 10.07
C ILE A 59 -10.92 -15.08 9.16
N ASN A 60 -11.40 -16.25 9.61
CA ASN A 60 -11.34 -17.48 8.82
C ASN A 60 -12.24 -17.42 7.59
N LEU A 61 -13.44 -16.84 7.69
CA LEU A 61 -14.33 -16.64 6.55
C LEU A 61 -13.72 -15.73 5.49
N VAL A 62 -13.16 -14.59 5.91
CA VAL A 62 -12.47 -13.66 5.01
C VAL A 62 -11.26 -14.33 4.37
N ARG A 63 -10.49 -15.15 5.11
CA ARG A 63 -9.36 -15.90 4.55
C ARG A 63 -9.81 -16.88 3.47
N LYS A 64 -10.79 -17.74 3.76
CA LYS A 64 -11.36 -18.68 2.78
C LYS A 64 -11.92 -17.94 1.56
N ARG A 65 -12.49 -16.76 1.75
CA ARG A 65 -13.00 -15.93 0.67
C ARG A 65 -11.89 -15.38 -0.24
N LEU A 66 -10.71 -15.09 0.31
CA LEU A 66 -9.55 -14.70 -0.50
C LEU A 66 -8.91 -15.87 -1.26
N GLU A 67 -8.97 -17.08 -0.69
CA GLU A 67 -8.44 -18.30 -1.29
C GLU A 67 -9.34 -18.84 -2.41
N SER A 68 -10.65 -18.65 -2.30
CA SER A 68 -11.58 -19.00 -3.38
C SER A 68 -11.33 -18.11 -4.59
N SER A 69 -10.97 -18.74 -5.71
CA SER A 69 -10.70 -18.11 -7.01
C SER A 69 -11.94 -17.45 -7.65
N ILE A 70 -13.11 -17.59 -7.01
CA ILE A 70 -14.42 -17.17 -7.52
C ILE A 70 -14.76 -15.76 -7.01
N ASP A 71 -14.68 -14.80 -7.94
CA ASP A 71 -15.07 -13.39 -7.84
C ASP A 71 -14.47 -12.59 -6.70
N ARG A 72 -13.44 -11.80 -7.08
CA ARG A 72 -12.79 -10.80 -6.24
C ARG A 72 -13.80 -9.71 -5.89
N LYS A 73 -14.29 -9.75 -4.66
CA LYS A 73 -15.29 -8.81 -4.13
C LYS A 73 -14.65 -7.57 -3.51
N SER A 74 -15.34 -6.44 -3.61
CA SER A 74 -14.96 -5.22 -2.90
C SER A 74 -15.10 -5.43 -1.38
N ILE A 75 -14.40 -4.60 -0.59
CA ILE A 75 -14.54 -4.62 0.89
C ILE A 75 -16.00 -4.40 1.30
N ARG A 76 -16.72 -3.52 0.60
CA ARG A 76 -18.14 -3.24 0.87
C ARG A 76 -19.02 -4.47 0.58
N THR A 77 -18.74 -5.21 -0.49
CA THR A 77 -19.47 -6.44 -0.80
C THR A 77 -19.19 -7.53 0.23
N MET A 78 -17.92 -7.72 0.62
CA MET A 78 -17.56 -8.66 1.70
C MET A 78 -18.20 -8.30 3.04
N ALA A 79 -18.29 -6.99 3.34
CA ALA A 79 -18.96 -6.50 4.53
C ALA A 79 -20.44 -6.89 4.55
N LYS A 80 -21.14 -6.75 3.41
CA LYS A 80 -22.53 -7.23 3.26
C LYS A 80 -22.64 -8.75 3.41
N ASP A 81 -21.79 -9.51 2.71
CA ASP A 81 -21.80 -10.99 2.74
C ASP A 81 -21.63 -11.55 4.16
N PHE A 82 -20.78 -10.92 4.97
CA PHE A 82 -20.46 -11.38 6.33
C PHE A 82 -21.17 -10.60 7.43
N ASN A 83 -22.20 -9.82 7.08
CA ASN A 83 -22.97 -8.96 7.99
C ASN A 83 -22.06 -8.17 8.96
N SER A 84 -21.05 -7.52 8.41
CA SER A 84 -20.01 -6.78 9.12
C SER A 84 -19.87 -5.37 8.56
N THR A 85 -19.16 -4.50 9.27
CA THR A 85 -18.88 -3.15 8.76
C THR A 85 -17.67 -3.15 7.83
N HIS A 86 -17.66 -2.20 6.90
CA HIS A 86 -16.54 -1.97 5.97
C HIS A 86 -15.20 -1.86 6.71
N GLU A 87 -15.17 -1.08 7.79
CA GLU A 87 -13.95 -0.84 8.58
C GLU A 87 -13.49 -2.10 9.32
N THR A 88 -14.42 -2.97 9.74
CA THR A 88 -14.08 -4.26 10.36
C THR A 88 -13.38 -5.17 9.35
N ILE A 89 -13.95 -5.33 8.14
CA ILE A 89 -13.35 -6.14 7.08
C ILE A 89 -11.99 -5.56 6.65
N ARG A 90 -11.89 -4.23 6.50
CA ARG A 90 -10.61 -3.57 6.18
C ARG A 90 -9.54 -3.87 7.24
N ARG A 91 -9.88 -3.83 8.53
CA ARG A 91 -8.95 -4.16 9.62
C ARG A 91 -8.60 -5.64 9.64
N VAL A 92 -9.55 -6.53 9.37
CA VAL A 92 -9.27 -7.97 9.23
C VAL A 92 -8.27 -8.22 8.10
N LEU A 93 -8.48 -7.62 6.93
CA LEU A 93 -7.58 -7.73 5.79
C LEU A 93 -6.18 -7.19 6.09
N THR A 94 -6.09 -5.96 6.62
CA THR A 94 -4.80 -5.26 6.80
C THR A 94 -4.05 -5.67 8.07
N LYS A 95 -4.73 -5.73 9.23
CA LYS A 95 -4.09 -5.96 10.53
C LYS A 95 -3.99 -7.43 10.93
N ASP A 96 -5.02 -8.24 10.61
CA ASP A 96 -5.03 -9.65 11.04
C ASP A 96 -4.50 -10.60 9.95
N LEU A 97 -4.76 -10.31 8.67
CA LEU A 97 -4.30 -11.12 7.53
C LEU A 97 -3.09 -10.53 6.80
N GLY A 98 -2.65 -9.31 7.15
CA GLY A 98 -1.47 -8.66 6.56
C GLY A 98 -1.59 -8.38 5.05
N LYS A 99 -2.80 -8.34 4.50
CA LYS A 99 -3.04 -8.15 3.07
C LYS A 99 -3.02 -6.66 2.71
N LYS A 100 -2.39 -6.37 1.57
CA LYS A 100 -2.36 -5.05 0.95
C LYS A 100 -3.24 -5.04 -0.29
N CYS A 101 -3.81 -3.86 -0.59
CA CYS A 101 -4.57 -3.67 -1.81
C CYS A 101 -3.60 -3.37 -2.95
N TYR A 102 -3.64 -4.18 -4.01
CA TYR A 102 -2.94 -3.92 -5.26
C TYR A 102 -3.97 -3.79 -6.37
N ARG A 103 -3.80 -2.76 -7.20
CA ARG A 103 -4.57 -2.62 -8.43
C ARG A 103 -4.00 -3.57 -9.46
N LYS A 104 -4.87 -4.19 -10.27
CA LYS A 104 -4.41 -4.94 -11.44
C LYS A 104 -3.64 -3.97 -12.35
N ILE A 105 -2.49 -4.42 -12.83
CA ILE A 105 -1.75 -3.73 -13.87
C ILE A 105 -2.21 -4.33 -15.19
N ASN A 106 -2.57 -3.48 -16.14
CA ASN A 106 -2.89 -3.93 -17.48
C ASN A 106 -1.60 -4.39 -18.14
N VAL A 107 -1.59 -5.63 -18.60
CA VAL A 107 -0.47 -6.23 -19.32
C VAL A 107 -1.01 -6.80 -20.63
N GLN A 108 -0.13 -6.95 -21.62
CA GLN A 108 -0.51 -7.58 -22.88
C GLN A 108 -1.01 -9.01 -22.62
N LYS A 109 -2.17 -9.35 -23.19
CA LYS A 109 -2.70 -10.72 -23.12
C LYS A 109 -1.91 -11.60 -24.08
N LEU A 110 -1.00 -12.41 -23.53
CA LEU A 110 -0.24 -13.39 -24.29
C LEU A 110 -1.09 -14.63 -24.55
N LYS A 111 -1.04 -15.14 -25.78
CA LYS A 111 -1.53 -16.47 -26.12
C LYS A 111 -0.56 -17.55 -25.60
N GLU A 112 -1.03 -18.79 -25.43
CA GLU A 112 -0.20 -19.87 -24.85
C GLU A 112 0.99 -20.25 -25.74
N ASP A 113 0.86 -20.15 -27.06
CA ASP A 113 1.91 -20.35 -28.07
C ASP A 113 2.98 -19.25 -28.04
N GLN A 114 2.62 -18.02 -27.69
CA GLN A 114 3.55 -16.89 -27.62
C GLN A 114 4.50 -16.97 -26.41
N LYS A 115 4.07 -17.59 -25.31
CA LYS A 115 4.88 -17.70 -24.09
C LYS A 115 6.20 -18.44 -24.30
N PRO A 116 6.25 -19.65 -24.91
CA PRO A 116 7.50 -20.35 -25.15
C PRO A 116 8.39 -19.59 -26.13
N ILE A 117 7.84 -18.99 -27.20
CA ILE A 117 8.60 -18.21 -28.18
C ILE A 117 9.35 -17.06 -27.50
N ARG A 118 8.64 -16.27 -26.67
CA ARG A 118 9.26 -15.17 -25.92
C ARG A 118 10.34 -15.66 -24.97
N LYS A 119 10.11 -16.78 -24.27
CA LYS A 119 11.10 -17.38 -23.36
C LYS A 119 12.36 -17.82 -24.11
N THR A 120 12.20 -18.50 -25.24
CA THR A 120 13.32 -18.96 -26.07
C THR A 120 14.11 -17.78 -26.61
N CYS A 121 13.44 -16.73 -27.09
CA CYS A 121 14.07 -15.48 -27.52
C CYS A 121 14.91 -14.85 -26.40
N CYS A 122 14.36 -14.70 -25.18
CA CYS A 122 15.10 -14.15 -24.05
C CYS A 122 16.33 -15.00 -23.66
N ILE A 123 16.20 -16.33 -23.69
CA ILE A 123 17.33 -17.24 -23.41
C ILE A 123 18.40 -17.10 -24.50
N TRP A 124 17.99 -17.02 -25.76
CA TRP A 124 18.90 -16.85 -26.89
C TRP A 124 19.65 -15.52 -26.80
N ILE A 125 18.96 -14.40 -26.54
CA ILE A 125 19.56 -13.08 -26.35
C ILE A 125 20.59 -13.14 -25.23
N ARG A 126 20.23 -13.70 -24.07
CA ARG A 126 21.13 -13.80 -22.91
C ARG A 126 22.39 -14.63 -23.18
N LYS A 127 22.31 -15.67 -24.03
CA LYS A 127 23.45 -16.51 -24.38
C LYS A 127 24.34 -15.90 -25.45
N ASN A 128 23.77 -15.18 -26.41
CA ASN A 128 24.47 -14.80 -27.64
C ASN A 128 24.88 -13.32 -27.70
N ILE A 129 24.21 -12.44 -26.95
CA ILE A 129 24.49 -11.00 -26.92
C ILE A 129 25.34 -10.69 -25.68
N ASN A 130 26.62 -10.38 -25.93
CA ASN A 130 27.54 -9.83 -24.94
C ASN A 130 27.59 -8.29 -25.05
N ASN A 131 28.36 -7.63 -24.18
CA ASN A 131 28.48 -6.17 -24.17
C ASN A 131 28.98 -5.59 -25.51
N GLU A 132 29.90 -6.28 -26.20
CA GLU A 132 30.42 -5.82 -27.51
C GLU A 132 29.37 -5.87 -28.61
N LYS A 133 28.57 -6.95 -28.66
CA LYS A 133 27.47 -7.06 -29.61
C LYS A 133 26.34 -6.10 -29.27
N LEU A 134 26.06 -5.90 -27.98
CA LEU A 134 25.06 -4.93 -27.54
C LEU A 134 25.39 -3.51 -28.02
N ARG A 135 26.67 -3.13 -28.02
CA ARG A 135 27.14 -1.84 -28.57
C ARG A 135 26.81 -1.62 -30.05
N ARG A 136 26.59 -2.70 -30.80
CA ARG A 136 26.27 -2.68 -32.24
C ARG A 136 24.76 -2.76 -32.51
N ILE A 137 23.94 -2.90 -31.48
CA ILE A 137 22.47 -2.97 -31.62
C ILE A 137 21.89 -1.56 -31.47
N MET A 138 21.05 -1.17 -32.43
CA MET A 138 20.16 -0.03 -32.32
C MET A 138 18.74 -0.54 -32.08
N PHE A 139 18.08 -0.05 -31.05
CA PHE A 139 16.65 -0.29 -30.81
C PHE A 139 15.87 0.90 -31.34
N SER A 140 14.79 0.67 -32.08
CA SER A 140 13.89 1.74 -32.51
C SER A 140 12.47 1.43 -32.07
N ASP A 141 11.70 2.48 -31.83
CA ASP A 141 10.26 2.40 -31.56
C ASP A 141 9.56 3.64 -32.11
N GLU A 142 8.30 3.50 -32.51
CA GLU A 142 7.46 4.61 -32.94
C GLU A 142 6.50 5.03 -31.83
N LYS A 143 6.35 6.34 -31.66
CA LYS A 143 5.41 6.92 -30.71
C LYS A 143 4.53 7.97 -31.37
N ILE A 144 3.23 7.82 -31.22
CA ILE A 144 2.26 8.84 -31.61
C ILE A 144 2.12 9.88 -30.49
N PHE A 145 2.34 11.14 -30.83
CA PHE A 145 2.11 12.30 -29.99
C PHE A 145 0.86 13.04 -30.49
N THR A 146 -0.13 13.24 -29.63
CA THR A 146 -1.32 14.04 -29.97
C THR A 146 -1.13 15.48 -29.50
N ARG A 147 -1.72 16.44 -30.24
CA ARG A 147 -1.66 17.86 -29.88
C ARG A 147 -2.21 18.18 -28.48
N ASN A 148 -3.08 17.33 -27.95
CA ASN A 148 -3.67 17.49 -26.62
C ASN A 148 -2.66 17.23 -25.47
N GLY A 149 -1.46 16.75 -25.78
CA GLY A 149 -0.39 16.53 -24.81
C GLY A 149 -0.62 15.31 -23.90
N TYR A 150 0.28 15.14 -22.92
CA TYR A 150 0.17 14.09 -21.91
C TYR A 150 -0.78 14.54 -20.79
N PHE A 151 -2.06 14.15 -20.91
CA PHE A 151 -3.07 14.41 -19.90
C PHE A 151 -3.11 13.28 -18.87
N ASN A 152 -2.98 13.60 -17.58
CA ASN A 152 -3.25 12.66 -16.49
C ASN A 152 -4.57 13.05 -15.80
N PRO A 153 -5.71 12.41 -16.16
CA PRO A 153 -7.03 12.75 -15.63
C PRO A 153 -7.16 12.66 -14.11
N LYS A 154 -6.21 11.98 -13.43
CA LYS A 154 -6.24 11.82 -11.97
C LYS A 154 -5.71 13.05 -11.23
N ASN A 155 -4.91 13.88 -11.90
CA ASN A 155 -4.32 15.07 -11.30
C ASN A 155 -5.12 16.33 -11.63
N ASP A 156 -5.99 16.26 -12.65
CA ASP A 156 -6.87 17.35 -13.04
C ASP A 156 -8.18 17.27 -12.22
N VAL A 157 -8.10 17.80 -10.99
CA VAL A 157 -9.19 17.70 -10.00
C VAL A 157 -9.70 19.09 -9.67
N ILE A 158 -11.02 19.25 -9.82
CA ILE A 158 -11.76 20.43 -9.35
C ILE A 158 -12.51 20.05 -8.09
N TRP A 159 -12.38 20.87 -7.06
CA TRP A 159 -13.16 20.77 -5.83
C TRP A 159 -14.37 21.67 -5.95
N ALA A 160 -15.57 21.10 -5.81
CA ALA A 160 -16.83 21.82 -5.92
C ALA A 160 -17.89 21.10 -5.08
N ASP A 161 -18.87 21.86 -4.59
CA ASP A 161 -19.94 21.35 -3.71
C ASP A 161 -20.95 20.49 -4.48
N SER A 162 -21.13 20.77 -5.77
CA SER A 162 -21.97 19.98 -6.67
C SER A 162 -21.31 19.76 -8.04
N ARG A 163 -21.88 18.84 -8.83
CA ARG A 163 -21.41 18.64 -10.21
C ARG A 163 -21.70 19.86 -11.10
N TYR A 164 -22.75 20.62 -10.78
CA TYR A 164 -23.08 21.85 -11.52
C TYR A 164 -22.00 22.92 -11.30
N ASP A 165 -21.63 23.19 -10.05
CA ASP A 165 -20.59 24.17 -9.74
C ASP A 165 -19.23 23.74 -10.32
N ALA A 166 -18.94 22.43 -10.31
CA ALA A 166 -17.75 21.89 -10.93
C ALA A 166 -17.71 22.18 -12.44
N ASN A 167 -18.85 22.05 -13.13
CA ASN A 167 -18.94 22.31 -14.57
C ASN A 167 -18.67 23.77 -14.90
N GLU A 168 -19.31 24.69 -14.17
CA GLU A 168 -19.10 26.14 -14.31
C GLU A 168 -17.64 26.52 -14.03
N ALA A 169 -16.98 25.85 -13.08
CA ALA A 169 -15.57 26.02 -12.77
C ALA A 169 -14.59 25.34 -13.76
N GLY A 170 -15.05 24.94 -14.95
CA GLY A 170 -14.20 24.30 -15.96
C GLY A 170 -14.06 22.78 -15.80
N GLY A 171 -15.03 22.13 -15.16
CA GLY A 171 -15.05 20.69 -14.91
C GLY A 171 -15.23 19.80 -16.15
N TYR A 172 -15.41 20.42 -17.31
CA TYR A 172 -15.44 19.74 -18.59
C TYR A 172 -14.06 19.77 -19.23
N HIS A 173 -13.50 18.59 -19.48
CA HIS A 173 -12.34 18.43 -20.32
C HIS A 173 -12.79 18.09 -21.74
N GLU A 174 -12.89 19.11 -22.59
CA GLU A 174 -13.29 18.93 -23.98
C GLU A 174 -12.13 18.40 -24.83
N THR A 175 -12.37 17.31 -25.56
CA THR A 175 -11.38 16.72 -26.46
C THR A 175 -11.96 16.56 -27.85
N LYS A 176 -11.17 16.89 -28.88
CA LYS A 176 -11.56 16.63 -30.26
C LYS A 176 -11.55 15.12 -30.53
N LYS A 177 -12.59 14.62 -31.20
CA LYS A 177 -12.63 13.25 -31.74
C LYS A 177 -11.60 13.18 -32.88
N PHE A 178 -10.58 12.32 -32.73
CA PHE A 178 -9.41 12.22 -33.62
C PHE A 178 -8.54 13.49 -33.64
N PRO A 179 -7.81 13.78 -32.54
CA PRO A 179 -6.91 14.93 -32.52
C PRO A 179 -5.78 14.73 -33.53
N VAL A 180 -5.30 15.84 -34.11
CA VAL A 180 -4.09 15.84 -34.94
C VAL A 180 -2.96 15.19 -34.15
N SER A 181 -2.32 14.22 -34.78
CA SER A 181 -1.28 13.41 -34.16
C SER A 181 -0.05 13.33 -35.06
N LEU A 182 1.11 13.29 -34.44
CA LEU A 182 2.40 13.21 -35.09
C LEU A 182 3.04 11.89 -34.67
N MET A 183 3.42 11.07 -35.64
CA MET A 183 4.22 9.88 -35.35
C MET A 183 5.69 10.26 -35.34
N VAL A 184 6.39 9.85 -34.29
CA VAL A 184 7.82 10.11 -34.10
C VAL A 184 8.53 8.78 -33.91
N ALA A 185 9.56 8.53 -34.69
CA ALA A 185 10.48 7.43 -34.49
C ALA A 185 11.74 7.91 -33.76
N LEU A 186 12.28 7.08 -32.89
CA LEU A 186 13.55 7.34 -32.23
C LEU A 186 14.36 6.05 -32.11
N GLY A 187 15.65 6.13 -32.43
CA GLY A 187 16.62 5.06 -32.23
C GLY A 187 17.40 5.26 -30.93
N ALA A 188 17.60 4.20 -30.16
CA ALA A 188 18.46 4.15 -29.00
C ALA A 188 19.63 3.20 -29.27
N THR A 189 20.84 3.71 -29.10
CA THR A 189 22.09 2.95 -29.23
C THR A 189 22.87 3.02 -27.92
N TRP A 190 23.98 2.30 -27.85
CA TRP A 190 24.92 2.41 -26.73
C TRP A 190 25.47 3.84 -26.54
N ASN A 191 25.61 4.60 -27.62
CA ASN A 191 26.18 5.95 -27.59
C ASN A 191 25.15 7.04 -27.29
N GLY A 192 23.88 6.69 -27.16
CA GLY A 192 22.79 7.63 -26.93
C GLY A 192 21.64 7.47 -27.90
N LEU A 193 20.78 8.48 -27.91
CA LEU A 193 19.59 8.56 -28.75
C LEU A 193 19.93 9.18 -30.10
N THR A 194 19.28 8.72 -31.16
CA THR A 194 19.29 9.40 -32.45
C THR A 194 18.45 10.66 -32.38
N GLU A 195 18.58 11.53 -33.39
CA GLU A 195 17.62 12.59 -33.60
C GLU A 195 16.22 11.99 -33.85
N PRO A 196 15.15 12.65 -33.34
CA PRO A 196 13.79 12.20 -33.57
C PRO A 196 13.44 12.35 -35.06
N TYR A 197 12.91 11.28 -35.65
CA TYR A 197 12.40 11.29 -37.01
C TYR A 197 10.89 11.53 -36.98
N PHE A 198 10.44 12.58 -37.66
CA PHE A 198 9.03 12.94 -37.74
C PHE A 198 8.43 12.41 -39.03
N PHE A 199 7.45 11.51 -38.91
CA PHE A 199 6.66 11.11 -40.06
C PHE A 199 5.69 12.24 -40.39
N VAL A 200 5.92 12.88 -41.53
CA VAL A 200 4.99 13.86 -42.10
C VAL A 200 4.00 13.08 -42.93
N GLU A 201 2.73 13.07 -42.53
CA GLU A 201 1.65 12.65 -43.42
C GLU A 201 1.46 13.76 -44.47
N GLU A 202 1.58 13.42 -45.76
CA GLU A 202 1.11 14.28 -46.87
C GLU A 202 -0.41 14.47 -46.82
#